data_AF-A0A2T5MC39-F1
#
_entry.id   AF-A0A2T5MC39-F1
#
_cell.length_a   1.000
_cell.length_b   1.000
_cell.length_c   1.000
_cell.angle_alpha   90.00
_cell.angle_beta   90.00
_cell.angle_gamma   90.00
#
_symmetry.space_group_name_H-M   'P 1'
#
loop_
_entity.id
_entity.type
_entity.pdbx_description
1 polymer ?
#
loop_
_entity_poly.entity_id
_entity_poly.type
_entity_poly.pdbx_seq_one_letter_code
_entity_poly.pdbx_strand_id
1 'polypeptide(L)'
;MSATESKPLLASLVQAGDEQKEAVKINDFIFMAKDISNAYLVTTSAGDVLVNTGFMDNAERSKRLFAPHRTGALRKIIITQGHPDHYGGVPVLREEGTEIIAERRFVDTLRYFKELGPYLAKRSRKLWANTIKRAANPLPPPDVVPDIAVDRRHEFELGGRRFELLSTPGGEALDSLVVWLPKERVAFTGNLLGPVFLAIPNLVTMRGDKPRLVQRYLHSLDVLRNLGAELLITGHGDPIVGADKIRADLDKLHAAVSYVNKTTIDGMNAGKDVHTLMREIRLPDELKVGEFHGKVSWAVRSIWEEYSGWFHHDSTTSLYGVPRSSVDADLVELAGGAAALAARAKQKVASGKFLEALHLTDIALGTEPKQADALAVKKDALQGLLKESGGSNLSETMWLRSEITAVEAALV
;
A
#
# COMPACT_ATOMS: atom_id res chain seq x y z
N MET A 1 14.64 -30.65 3.98
CA MET A 1 14.45 -29.81 5.18
C MET A 1 13.67 -28.59 4.74
N SER A 2 12.42 -28.49 5.20
CA SER A 2 11.50 -27.40 4.87
C SER A 2 12.09 -26.10 5.40
N ALA A 3 12.51 -25.20 4.50
CA ALA A 3 12.66 -23.81 4.86
C ALA A 3 11.25 -23.33 5.23
N THR A 4 10.99 -23.07 6.50
CA THR A 4 9.79 -22.36 6.92
C THR A 4 9.73 -21.07 6.10
N GLU A 5 8.82 -21.00 5.12
CA GLU A 5 8.60 -19.80 4.33
C GLU A 5 8.31 -18.66 5.30
N SER A 6 9.28 -17.78 5.51
CA SER A 6 9.09 -16.60 6.35
C SER A 6 8.01 -15.74 5.71
N LYS A 7 6.92 -15.47 6.44
CA LYS A 7 5.87 -14.56 5.96
C LYS A 7 6.47 -13.19 5.61
N PRO A 8 5.98 -12.51 4.55
CA PRO A 8 6.41 -11.16 4.22
C PRO A 8 6.24 -10.23 5.43
N LEU A 9 7.19 -9.31 5.65
CA LEU A 9 7.20 -8.40 6.82
C LEU A 9 5.86 -7.67 7.02
N LEU A 10 5.26 -7.17 5.93
CA LEU A 10 3.98 -6.47 5.99
C LEU A 10 2.82 -7.38 6.44
N ALA A 11 2.83 -8.67 6.08
CA ALA A 11 1.82 -9.60 6.58
C ALA A 11 1.91 -9.76 8.10
N SER A 12 3.13 -9.78 8.64
CA SER A 12 3.35 -9.84 10.09
C SER A 12 2.87 -8.58 10.82
N LEU A 13 3.06 -7.41 10.23
CA LEU A 13 2.58 -6.14 10.80
C LEU A 13 1.05 -6.10 10.87
N VAL A 14 0.37 -6.47 9.78
CA VAL A 14 -1.11 -6.48 9.69
C VAL A 14 -1.75 -7.45 10.70
N GLN A 15 -1.03 -8.50 11.10
CA GLN A 15 -1.50 -9.52 12.05
C GLN A 15 -1.01 -9.28 13.48
N ALA A 16 -0.21 -8.24 13.74
CA ALA A 16 0.48 -8.04 15.01
C ALA A 16 -0.46 -7.80 16.20
N GLY A 17 -1.69 -7.38 15.94
CA GLY A 17 -2.72 -7.12 16.94
C GLY A 17 -3.66 -8.29 17.25
N ASP A 18 -3.58 -9.41 16.52
CA ASP A 18 -4.56 -10.52 16.61
C ASP A 18 -4.70 -11.06 18.05
N GLU A 19 -3.60 -11.10 18.81
CA GLU A 19 -3.53 -11.67 20.16
C GLU A 19 -3.36 -10.60 21.26
N GLN A 20 -3.45 -9.31 20.91
CA GLN A 20 -3.24 -8.22 21.88
C GLN A 20 -4.34 -8.20 22.94
N LYS A 21 -3.94 -8.23 24.23
CA LYS A 21 -4.84 -8.19 25.40
C LYS A 21 -4.88 -6.84 26.12
N GLU A 22 -3.82 -6.05 25.98
CA GLU A 22 -3.67 -4.73 26.61
C GLU A 22 -3.12 -3.73 25.59
N ALA A 23 -3.51 -2.46 25.70
CA ALA A 23 -2.92 -1.41 24.87
C ALA A 23 -1.43 -1.27 25.19
N VAL A 24 -0.61 -1.06 24.17
CA VAL A 24 0.82 -0.79 24.36
C VAL A 24 0.97 0.66 24.83
N LYS A 25 1.46 0.85 26.06
CA LYS A 25 1.86 2.17 26.56
C LYS A 25 3.12 2.63 25.81
N ILE A 26 3.00 3.64 24.97
CA ILE A 26 4.15 4.25 24.27
C ILE A 26 4.87 5.23 25.20
N ASN A 27 4.10 6.07 25.90
CA ASN A 27 4.59 6.95 26.95
C ASN A 27 3.43 7.23 27.94
N ASP A 28 3.56 8.24 28.80
CA ASP A 28 2.56 8.52 29.84
C ASP A 28 1.17 8.96 29.34
N PHE A 29 1.07 9.36 28.07
CA PHE A 29 -0.18 9.90 27.52
C PHE A 29 -0.55 9.33 26.14
N ILE A 30 0.26 8.42 25.58
CA ILE A 30 0.00 7.77 24.29
C ILE A 30 -0.09 6.26 24.50
N PHE A 31 -1.21 5.67 24.08
CA PHE A 31 -1.48 4.25 24.13
C PHE A 31 -1.85 3.74 22.75
N MET A 32 -1.33 2.57 22.36
CA MET A 32 -1.49 2.00 21.02
C MET A 32 -2.28 0.69 21.06
N ALA A 33 -3.30 0.60 20.22
CA ALA A 33 -3.93 -0.65 19.85
C ALA A 33 -3.37 -1.09 18.48
N LYS A 34 -2.71 -2.25 18.45
CA LYS A 34 -2.25 -2.88 17.22
C LYS A 34 -3.44 -3.44 16.46
N ASP A 35 -3.47 -3.18 15.15
CA ASP A 35 -4.55 -3.56 14.24
C ASP A 35 -3.97 -3.65 12.81
N ILE A 36 -4.80 -3.78 11.76
CA ILE A 36 -4.33 -3.72 10.38
C ILE A 36 -3.52 -2.45 10.18
N SER A 37 -4.09 -1.28 10.48
CA SER A 37 -3.34 -0.07 10.81
C SER A 37 -3.69 0.30 12.25
N ASN A 38 -2.68 0.59 13.06
CA ASN A 38 -2.79 0.86 14.49
C ASN A 38 -3.70 2.07 14.77
N ALA A 39 -4.39 2.01 15.90
CA ALA A 39 -5.10 3.13 16.50
C ALA A 39 -4.34 3.64 17.74
N TYR A 40 -4.47 4.93 18.02
CA TYR A 40 -3.76 5.58 19.12
C TYR A 40 -4.68 6.41 19.98
N LEU A 41 -4.64 6.21 21.29
CA LEU A 41 -5.26 7.07 22.29
C LEU A 41 -4.22 8.06 22.82
N VAL A 42 -4.53 9.35 22.71
CA VAL A 42 -3.77 10.46 23.25
C VAL A 42 -4.58 11.11 24.37
N THR A 43 -4.14 10.97 25.62
CA THR A 43 -4.88 11.41 26.80
C THR A 43 -4.51 12.84 27.21
N THR A 44 -5.47 13.64 27.66
CA THR A 44 -5.23 15.02 28.11
C THR A 44 -6.07 15.35 29.35
N SER A 45 -5.76 16.44 30.05
CA SER A 45 -6.54 16.86 31.22
C SER A 45 -7.97 17.32 30.91
N ALA A 46 -8.32 17.55 29.64
CA ALA A 46 -9.65 18.01 29.21
C ALA A 46 -10.40 16.98 28.34
N GLY A 47 -9.96 15.72 28.36
CA GLY A 47 -10.52 14.62 27.56
C GLY A 47 -9.53 14.04 26.58
N ASP A 48 -9.98 13.03 25.84
CA ASP A 48 -9.11 12.19 25.03
C ASP A 48 -9.22 12.51 23.54
N VAL A 49 -8.16 12.18 22.79
CA VAL A 49 -8.10 12.25 21.32
C VAL A 49 -7.71 10.87 20.79
N LEU A 50 -8.42 10.37 19.77
CA LEU A 50 -7.96 9.23 19.00
C LEU A 50 -7.26 9.70 17.72
N VAL A 51 -6.13 9.09 17.39
CA VAL A 51 -5.52 9.17 16.07
C VAL A 51 -5.70 7.80 15.40
N ASN A 52 -6.50 7.78 14.33
CA ASN A 52 -7.09 6.60 13.71
C ASN A 52 -7.98 5.77 14.66
N THR A 53 -8.73 4.83 14.09
CA THR A 53 -9.68 3.97 14.81
C THR A 53 -9.55 2.48 14.46
N GLY A 54 -8.53 2.11 13.67
CA GLY A 54 -8.29 0.74 13.26
C GLY A 54 -9.32 0.24 12.23
N PHE A 55 -9.36 -1.08 12.05
CA PHE A 55 -10.24 -1.73 11.10
C PHE A 55 -11.60 -2.06 11.75
N MET A 56 -12.68 -2.01 10.97
CA MET A 56 -14.05 -2.15 11.50
C MET A 56 -14.29 -3.47 12.24
N ASP A 57 -13.68 -4.57 11.81
CA ASP A 57 -13.84 -5.88 12.45
C ASP A 57 -13.19 -5.94 13.84
N ASN A 58 -12.25 -5.03 14.13
CA ASN A 58 -11.45 -4.99 15.34
C ASN A 58 -11.84 -3.84 16.29
N ALA A 59 -12.82 -3.02 15.92
CA ALA A 59 -13.16 -1.80 16.63
C ALA A 59 -13.55 -2.02 18.11
N GLU A 60 -14.32 -3.07 18.40
CA GLU A 60 -14.68 -3.45 19.77
C GLU A 60 -13.47 -3.90 20.61
N ARG A 61 -12.49 -4.55 19.97
CA ARG A 61 -11.22 -4.90 20.65
C ARG A 61 -10.49 -3.61 21.01
N SER A 62 -10.27 -2.72 20.05
CA SER A 62 -9.58 -1.44 20.27
C SER A 62 -10.26 -0.61 21.36
N LYS A 63 -11.59 -0.55 21.39
CA LYS A 63 -12.37 0.11 22.46
C LYS A 63 -12.06 -0.46 23.85
N ARG A 64 -12.05 -1.80 23.99
CA ARG A 64 -11.69 -2.47 25.25
C ARG A 64 -10.24 -2.22 25.66
N LEU A 65 -9.30 -2.23 24.71
CA LEU A 65 -7.89 -1.98 24.99
C LEU A 65 -7.64 -0.56 25.50
N PHE A 66 -8.39 0.43 24.99
CA PHE A 66 -8.25 1.82 25.43
C PHE A 66 -8.97 2.15 26.73
N ALA A 67 -10.05 1.42 27.09
CA ALA A 67 -10.88 1.73 28.25
C ALA A 67 -10.11 1.95 29.57
N PRO A 68 -9.09 1.13 29.94
CA PRO A 68 -8.32 1.33 31.17
C PRO A 68 -7.46 2.59 31.21
N HIS A 69 -7.24 3.23 30.05
CA HIS A 69 -6.33 4.36 29.89
C HIS A 69 -7.05 5.68 29.63
N ARG A 70 -8.38 5.66 29.48
CA ARG A 70 -9.19 6.87 29.24
C ARG A 70 -9.07 7.83 30.42
N THR A 71 -8.94 9.12 30.12
CA THR A 71 -8.89 10.19 31.12
C THR A 71 -10.14 11.06 31.12
N GLY A 72 -11.00 10.92 30.10
CA GLY A 72 -12.30 11.58 30.05
C GLY A 72 -13.09 11.24 28.79
N ALA A 73 -14.01 12.13 28.43
CA ALA A 73 -14.80 12.02 27.20
C ALA A 73 -13.91 12.08 25.95
N LEU A 74 -14.26 11.34 24.90
CA LEU A 74 -13.58 11.39 23.61
C LEU A 74 -13.99 12.67 22.91
N ARG A 75 -13.07 13.64 22.84
CA ARG A 75 -13.36 14.94 22.25
C ARG A 75 -13.17 14.91 20.74
N LYS A 76 -12.14 14.21 20.25
CA LYS A 76 -11.75 14.24 18.83
C LYS A 76 -11.28 12.89 18.32
N ILE A 77 -11.62 12.58 17.09
CA ILE A 77 -11.01 11.51 16.28
C ILE A 77 -10.34 12.17 15.09
N ILE A 78 -9.02 12.01 14.97
CA ILE A 78 -8.25 12.47 13.83
C ILE A 78 -7.97 11.28 12.93
N ILE A 79 -8.41 11.34 11.67
CA ILE A 79 -8.19 10.30 10.67
C ILE A 79 -7.00 10.73 9.81
N THR A 80 -5.96 9.91 9.80
CA THR A 80 -4.73 10.21 9.06
C THR A 80 -4.85 9.97 7.55
N GLN A 81 -5.84 9.19 7.09
CA GLN A 81 -6.07 8.88 5.67
C GLN A 81 -7.35 8.08 5.41
N GLY A 82 -7.82 8.11 4.17
CA GLY A 82 -9.04 7.48 3.65
C GLY A 82 -8.96 5.99 3.35
N HIS A 83 -8.17 5.22 4.12
CA HIS A 83 -8.17 3.76 4.03
C HIS A 83 -8.96 3.12 5.18
N PRO A 84 -9.79 2.08 4.93
CA PRO A 84 -10.73 1.55 5.93
C PRO A 84 -10.12 1.05 7.24
N ASP A 85 -8.83 0.73 7.25
CA ASP A 85 -8.05 0.35 8.41
C ASP A 85 -7.62 1.53 9.29
N HIS A 86 -7.90 2.78 8.88
CA HIS A 86 -7.65 3.98 9.68
C HIS A 86 -8.91 4.59 10.29
N TYR A 87 -10.07 4.36 9.67
CA TYR A 87 -11.34 4.96 10.10
C TYR A 87 -12.44 3.91 10.37
N GLY A 88 -12.18 2.63 10.13
CA GLY A 88 -13.18 1.57 10.18
C GLY A 88 -13.86 1.43 11.54
N GLY A 89 -13.15 1.75 12.63
CA GLY A 89 -13.70 1.70 13.98
C GLY A 89 -14.49 2.93 14.42
N VAL A 90 -14.63 3.97 13.57
CA VAL A 90 -15.36 5.21 13.92
C VAL A 90 -16.76 4.94 14.49
N PRO A 91 -17.62 4.09 13.90
CA PRO A 91 -18.98 3.88 14.42
C PRO A 91 -19.05 3.31 15.84
N VAL A 92 -18.02 2.59 16.29
CA VAL A 92 -17.95 1.95 17.62
C VAL A 92 -17.28 2.85 18.65
N LEU A 93 -16.26 3.60 18.22
CA LEU A 93 -15.40 4.40 19.08
C LEU A 93 -15.89 5.85 19.27
N ARG A 94 -16.66 6.40 18.32
CA ARG A 94 -17.22 7.75 18.44
C ARG A 94 -18.18 7.84 19.63
N GLU A 95 -18.07 8.92 20.41
CA GLU A 95 -18.97 9.26 21.50
C GLU A 95 -19.84 10.48 21.09
N GLU A 96 -20.89 10.76 21.87
CA GLU A 96 -21.66 11.99 21.69
C GLU A 96 -20.76 13.21 21.87
N GLY A 97 -20.83 14.17 20.93
CA GLY A 97 -19.97 15.35 20.93
C GLY A 97 -18.54 15.11 20.46
N THR A 98 -18.16 13.90 20.03
CA THR A 98 -16.87 13.66 19.38
C THR A 98 -16.85 14.29 17.98
N GLU A 99 -15.88 15.17 17.73
CA GLU A 99 -15.59 15.75 16.41
C GLU A 99 -14.62 14.85 15.62
N ILE A 100 -14.95 14.60 14.35
CA ILE A 100 -14.11 13.87 13.41
C ILE A 100 -13.35 14.87 12.54
N ILE A 101 -12.03 14.72 12.48
CA ILE A 101 -11.15 15.58 11.70
C ILE A 101 -10.40 14.74 10.66
N ALA A 102 -10.42 15.16 9.41
CA ALA A 102 -9.68 14.50 8.33
C ALA A 102 -9.17 15.53 7.32
N GLU A 103 -8.26 15.12 6.43
CA GLU A 103 -7.83 15.96 5.31
C GLU A 103 -9.00 16.21 4.35
N ARG A 104 -9.04 17.38 3.69
CA ARG A 104 -10.18 17.76 2.85
C ARG A 104 -10.52 16.77 1.72
N ARG A 105 -9.53 16.03 1.19
CA ARG A 105 -9.72 15.05 0.11
C ARG A 105 -10.23 13.70 0.64
N PHE A 106 -10.35 13.52 1.95
CA PHE A 106 -10.89 12.29 2.55
C PHE A 106 -12.25 11.91 1.99
N VAL A 107 -13.15 12.88 1.85
CA VAL A 107 -14.49 12.66 1.28
C VAL A 107 -14.41 12.22 -0.19
N ASP A 108 -13.51 12.82 -0.97
CA ASP A 108 -13.27 12.43 -2.36
C ASP A 108 -12.67 11.03 -2.46
N THR A 109 -11.78 10.67 -1.53
CA THR A 109 -11.17 9.35 -1.43
C THR A 109 -12.24 8.28 -1.15
N LEU A 110 -13.05 8.48 -0.12
CA LEU A 110 -14.13 7.55 0.23
C LEU A 110 -15.15 7.40 -0.91
N ARG A 111 -15.52 8.51 -1.56
CA ARG A 111 -16.46 8.51 -2.69
C ARG A 111 -15.97 7.61 -3.82
N TYR A 112 -14.74 7.76 -4.30
CA TYR A 112 -14.29 6.92 -5.42
C TYR A 112 -14.11 5.45 -5.02
N PHE A 113 -13.70 5.16 -3.77
CA PHE A 113 -13.63 3.79 -3.28
C PHE A 113 -15.02 3.14 -3.24
N LYS A 114 -16.06 3.91 -2.87
CA LYS A 114 -17.45 3.46 -2.87
C LYS A 114 -17.98 3.22 -4.29
N GLU A 115 -17.79 4.18 -5.19
CA GLU A 115 -18.20 4.09 -6.60
C GLU A 115 -17.54 2.89 -7.32
N LEU A 116 -16.27 2.63 -7.03
CA LEU A 116 -15.51 1.51 -7.61
C LEU A 116 -15.54 0.23 -6.76
N GLY A 117 -16.40 0.16 -5.74
CA GLY A 117 -16.41 -0.90 -4.72
C GLY A 117 -16.34 -2.31 -5.28
N PRO A 118 -17.28 -2.74 -6.16
CA PRO A 118 -17.25 -4.08 -6.76
C PRO A 118 -15.99 -4.37 -7.58
N TYR A 119 -15.47 -3.36 -8.28
CA TYR A 119 -14.28 -3.48 -9.13
C TYR A 119 -13.02 -3.66 -8.28
N LEU A 120 -12.82 -2.80 -7.29
CA LEU A 120 -11.66 -2.83 -6.41
C LEU A 120 -11.72 -4.00 -5.43
N ALA A 121 -12.90 -4.43 -4.97
CA ALA A 121 -13.04 -5.57 -4.06
C ALA A 121 -12.47 -6.86 -4.64
N LYS A 122 -12.75 -7.16 -5.92
CA LYS A 122 -12.19 -8.35 -6.60
C LYS A 122 -10.65 -8.32 -6.62
N ARG A 123 -10.07 -7.15 -6.84
CA ARG A 123 -8.62 -6.94 -6.92
C ARG A 123 -7.95 -6.96 -5.55
N SER A 124 -8.58 -6.31 -4.55
CA SER A 124 -8.15 -6.37 -3.14
C SER A 124 -8.07 -7.80 -2.64
N ARG A 125 -9.07 -8.65 -2.97
CA ARG A 125 -9.08 -10.05 -2.52
C ARG A 125 -7.85 -10.83 -2.99
N LYS A 126 -7.39 -10.62 -4.23
CA LYS A 126 -6.17 -11.26 -4.73
C LYS A 126 -4.93 -10.91 -3.91
N LEU A 127 -4.88 -9.71 -3.34
CA LEU A 127 -3.72 -9.24 -2.58
C LEU A 127 -3.82 -9.54 -1.08
N TRP A 128 -5.03 -9.58 -0.52
CA TRP A 128 -5.21 -9.52 0.94
C TRP A 128 -6.01 -10.66 1.55
N ALA A 129 -6.74 -11.47 0.77
CA ALA A 129 -7.65 -12.48 1.34
C ALA A 129 -6.95 -13.53 2.22
N ASN A 130 -5.70 -13.87 1.91
CA ASN A 130 -4.90 -14.82 2.68
C ASN A 130 -4.10 -14.17 3.83
N THR A 131 -4.17 -12.84 3.96
CA THR A 131 -3.44 -12.07 5.00
C THR A 131 -4.39 -11.50 6.04
N ILE A 132 -5.50 -10.89 5.61
CA ILE A 132 -6.49 -10.27 6.49
C ILE A 132 -7.55 -11.31 6.84
N LYS A 133 -7.66 -11.64 8.12
CA LYS A 133 -8.75 -12.47 8.64
C LYS A 133 -10.00 -11.59 8.78
N ARG A 134 -11.08 -12.00 8.14
CA ARG A 134 -12.39 -11.33 8.19
C ARG A 134 -13.38 -12.23 8.92
N ALA A 135 -14.37 -11.63 9.57
CA ALA A 135 -15.51 -12.38 10.09
C ALA A 135 -16.31 -13.06 8.96
N ALA A 136 -17.10 -14.09 9.29
CA ALA A 136 -17.94 -14.80 8.32
C ALA A 136 -18.92 -13.86 7.58
N ASN A 137 -19.45 -12.87 8.29
CA ASN A 137 -20.25 -11.78 7.75
C ASN A 137 -19.48 -10.46 7.88
N PRO A 138 -18.61 -10.13 6.91
CA PRO A 138 -17.72 -8.98 7.00
C PRO A 138 -18.49 -7.66 6.96
N LEU A 139 -18.17 -6.74 7.87
CA LEU A 139 -18.76 -5.40 7.88
C LEU A 139 -18.21 -4.57 6.70
N PRO A 140 -19.05 -3.82 5.97
CA PRO A 140 -18.53 -2.90 4.96
C PRO A 140 -17.74 -1.75 5.63
N PRO A 141 -16.82 -1.11 4.90
CA PRO A 141 -16.27 0.17 5.35
C PRO A 141 -17.39 1.16 5.67
N PRO A 142 -17.35 1.87 6.82
CA PRO A 142 -18.41 2.79 7.20
C PRO A 142 -18.38 4.05 6.34
N ASP A 143 -19.54 4.68 6.16
CA ASP A 143 -19.63 6.04 5.62
C ASP A 143 -19.25 7.02 6.75
N VAL A 144 -18.17 7.77 6.56
CA VAL A 144 -17.67 8.76 7.52
C VAL A 144 -17.60 10.13 6.85
N VAL A 145 -18.18 11.13 7.50
CA VAL A 145 -18.08 12.54 7.10
C VAL A 145 -17.31 13.27 8.20
N PRO A 146 -16.19 13.95 7.87
CA PRO A 146 -15.47 14.72 8.87
C PRO A 146 -16.27 15.98 9.24
N ASP A 147 -16.32 16.28 10.54
CA ASP A 147 -16.85 17.54 11.06
C ASP A 147 -15.89 18.70 10.71
N ILE A 148 -14.59 18.42 10.62
CA ILE A 148 -13.55 19.37 10.19
C ILE A 148 -12.75 18.77 9.03
N ALA A 149 -12.82 19.44 7.87
CA ALA A 149 -11.99 19.15 6.71
C ALA A 149 -10.75 20.05 6.69
N VAL A 150 -9.57 19.49 6.94
CA VAL A 150 -8.31 20.24 6.98
C VAL A 150 -7.84 20.55 5.55
N ASP A 151 -7.77 21.84 5.21
CA ASP A 151 -7.08 22.34 4.02
C ASP A 151 -5.73 22.93 4.42
N ARG A 152 -4.64 22.27 4.01
CA ARG A 152 -3.24 22.59 4.34
C ARG A 152 -2.85 22.43 5.81
N ARG A 153 -3.47 23.17 6.74
CA ARG A 153 -3.13 23.14 8.17
C ARG A 153 -4.35 23.43 9.04
N HIS A 154 -4.44 22.74 10.18
CA HIS A 154 -5.39 23.03 11.25
C HIS A 154 -4.69 22.86 12.59
N GLU A 155 -5.10 23.62 13.60
CA GLU A 155 -4.49 23.57 14.92
C GLU A 155 -5.56 23.68 15.99
N PHE A 156 -5.38 22.96 17.09
CA PHE A 156 -6.21 23.10 18.28
C PHE A 156 -5.41 22.76 19.53
N GLU A 157 -5.93 23.20 20.68
CA GLU A 157 -5.42 22.80 21.98
C GLU A 157 -6.48 22.01 22.76
N LEU A 158 -6.04 20.99 23.49
CA LEU A 158 -6.89 20.22 24.40
C LEU A 158 -6.09 19.83 25.64
N GLY A 159 -6.58 20.19 26.82
CA GLY A 159 -5.95 19.83 28.09
C GLY A 159 -4.50 20.30 28.22
N GLY A 160 -4.17 21.47 27.67
CA GLY A 160 -2.81 22.04 27.67
C GLY A 160 -1.85 21.42 26.65
N ARG A 161 -2.33 20.55 25.76
CA ARG A 161 -1.57 20.00 24.63
C ARG A 161 -2.01 20.62 23.31
N ARG A 162 -1.04 21.09 22.52
CA ARG A 162 -1.27 21.61 21.18
C ARG A 162 -1.13 20.50 20.14
N PHE A 163 -2.08 20.44 19.22
CA PHE A 163 -2.10 19.53 18.08
C PHE A 163 -2.06 20.37 16.80
N GLU A 164 -1.13 20.05 15.91
CA GLU A 164 -1.05 20.63 14.58
C GLU A 164 -1.30 19.54 13.54
N LEU A 165 -2.30 19.73 12.69
CA LEU A 165 -2.70 18.81 11.64
C LEU A 165 -2.22 19.36 10.31
N LEU A 166 -1.37 18.61 9.62
CA LEU A 166 -0.70 19.04 8.39
C LEU A 166 -1.14 18.15 7.24
N SER A 167 -1.72 18.76 6.20
CA SER A 167 -2.05 18.05 4.96
C SER A 167 -0.76 17.66 4.25
N THR A 168 -0.56 16.36 4.07
CA THR A 168 0.66 15.78 3.48
C THR A 168 0.28 14.76 2.41
N PRO A 169 -0.34 15.18 1.30
CA PRO A 169 -0.82 14.25 0.27
C PRO A 169 0.32 13.57 -0.48
N GLY A 170 0.04 12.39 -1.02
CA GLY A 170 1.01 11.57 -1.73
C GLY A 170 1.52 10.42 -0.87
N GLY A 171 2.48 9.66 -1.40
CA GLY A 171 2.96 8.46 -0.73
C GLY A 171 1.92 7.35 -0.82
N GLU A 172 1.18 7.12 0.28
CA GLU A 172 0.22 6.03 0.40
C GLU A 172 -1.25 6.46 0.23
N ALA A 173 -1.61 7.72 0.45
CA ALA A 173 -2.98 8.19 0.19
C ALA A 173 -3.00 9.60 -0.42
N LEU A 174 -4.10 9.94 -1.08
CA LEU A 174 -4.30 11.28 -1.66
C LEU A 174 -4.64 12.33 -0.59
N ASP A 175 -5.07 11.87 0.58
CA ASP A 175 -5.64 12.62 1.69
C ASP A 175 -4.91 12.36 3.00
N SER A 176 -3.61 12.02 2.93
CA SER A 176 -2.78 11.81 4.11
C SER A 176 -2.65 13.09 4.96
N LEU A 177 -2.72 12.91 6.28
CA LEU A 177 -2.68 13.96 7.30
C LEU A 177 -1.70 13.57 8.41
N VAL A 178 -0.70 14.40 8.66
CA VAL A 178 0.23 14.27 9.80
C VAL A 178 -0.35 14.98 11.02
N VAL A 179 -0.24 14.35 12.19
CA VAL A 179 -0.56 14.96 13.49
C VAL A 179 0.74 15.25 14.22
N TRP A 180 0.99 16.51 14.53
CA TRP A 180 2.21 16.99 15.18
C TRP A 180 1.91 17.56 16.56
N LEU A 181 2.68 17.11 17.54
CA LEU A 181 2.66 17.57 18.93
C LEU A 181 3.95 18.36 19.20
N PRO A 182 3.98 19.68 18.99
CA PRO A 182 5.22 20.46 18.94
C PRO A 182 6.00 20.47 20.26
N LYS A 183 5.29 20.50 21.40
CA LYS A 183 5.92 20.55 22.73
C LYS A 183 6.61 19.23 23.06
N GLU A 184 5.97 18.12 22.74
CA GLU A 184 6.47 16.77 23.01
C GLU A 184 7.32 16.19 21.87
N ARG A 185 7.40 16.92 20.75
CA ARG A 185 8.13 16.54 19.52
C ARG A 185 7.70 15.17 18.98
N VAL A 186 6.40 14.89 19.01
CA VAL A 186 5.80 13.63 18.53
C VAL A 186 5.04 13.84 17.22
N ALA A 187 5.33 13.02 16.20
CA ALA A 187 4.61 13.04 14.92
C ALA A 187 3.90 11.70 14.67
N PHE A 188 2.59 11.75 14.45
CA PHE A 188 1.83 10.63 13.87
C PHE A 188 1.71 10.83 12.37
N THR A 189 2.06 9.81 11.59
CA THR A 189 2.14 9.92 10.12
C THR A 189 1.12 9.08 9.36
N GLY A 190 0.37 8.22 10.06
CA GLY A 190 -0.41 7.18 9.39
C GLY A 190 0.50 6.37 8.46
N ASN A 191 0.07 6.11 7.24
CA ASN A 191 0.88 5.42 6.24
C ASN A 191 1.53 6.38 5.24
N LEU A 192 1.69 7.67 5.55
CA LEU A 192 2.43 8.60 4.66
C LEU A 192 3.76 7.99 4.19
N LEU A 193 4.48 7.32 5.10
CA LEU A 193 5.78 6.69 4.86
C LEU A 193 5.69 5.24 4.34
N GLY A 194 4.50 4.84 3.88
CA GLY A 194 4.15 3.47 3.56
C GLY A 194 3.74 2.67 4.81
N PRO A 195 3.15 1.47 4.61
CA PRO A 195 2.79 0.57 5.71
C PRO A 195 4.00 -0.15 6.32
N VAL A 196 5.18 -0.04 5.69
CA VAL A 196 6.47 -0.45 6.27
C VAL A 196 7.40 0.75 6.17
N PHE A 197 7.92 1.22 7.30
CA PHE A 197 8.83 2.35 7.33
C PHE A 197 10.15 2.03 6.60
N LEU A 198 10.77 3.06 6.03
CA LEU A 198 12.00 2.97 5.25
C LEU A 198 11.88 1.98 4.07
N ALA A 199 10.81 2.11 3.29
CA ALA A 199 10.54 1.32 2.09
C ALA A 199 10.12 2.22 0.91
N ILE A 200 10.33 1.73 -0.32
CA ILE A 200 9.85 2.40 -1.54
C ILE A 200 8.33 2.59 -1.47
N PRO A 201 7.81 3.82 -1.72
CA PRO A 201 6.39 4.07 -1.70
C PRO A 201 5.68 3.31 -2.83
N ASN A 202 4.45 2.90 -2.57
CA ASN A 202 3.58 2.36 -3.60
C ASN A 202 2.78 3.52 -4.23
N LEU A 203 3.33 4.15 -5.26
CA LEU A 203 2.72 5.32 -5.90
C LEU A 203 1.43 4.97 -6.66
N VAL A 204 1.29 3.71 -7.07
CA VAL A 204 0.04 3.10 -7.58
C VAL A 204 -0.04 1.67 -7.07
N THR A 205 -0.90 1.40 -6.09
CA THR A 205 -1.05 0.04 -5.57
C THR A 205 -1.57 -0.92 -6.64
N MET A 206 -1.04 -2.15 -6.70
CA MET A 206 -1.45 -3.20 -7.65
C MET A 206 -2.96 -3.51 -7.68
N ARG A 207 -3.68 -3.17 -6.61
CA ARG A 207 -5.15 -3.23 -6.55
C ARG A 207 -5.82 -2.36 -7.63
N GLY A 208 -5.13 -1.35 -8.13
CA GLY A 208 -5.72 -0.22 -8.83
C GLY A 208 -6.03 0.89 -7.84
N ASP A 209 -5.48 2.06 -8.10
CA ASP A 209 -5.68 3.28 -7.32
C ASP A 209 -5.44 4.50 -8.23
N LYS A 210 -5.90 5.68 -7.80
CA LYS A 210 -5.50 6.93 -8.45
C LYS A 210 -4.00 7.16 -8.21
N PRO A 211 -3.24 7.66 -9.21
CA PRO A 211 -1.82 7.93 -9.04
C PRO A 211 -1.51 8.89 -7.90
N ARG A 212 -0.52 8.52 -7.08
CA ARG A 212 0.00 9.33 -5.98
C ARG A 212 1.29 9.99 -6.48
N LEU A 213 1.19 11.26 -6.82
CA LEU A 213 2.23 11.98 -7.54
C LEU A 213 3.55 12.06 -6.74
N VAL A 214 4.66 11.75 -7.39
CA VAL A 214 5.96 11.63 -6.72
C VAL A 214 6.44 12.95 -6.11
N GLN A 215 6.21 14.08 -6.77
CA GLN A 215 6.60 15.40 -6.26
C GLN A 215 5.79 15.80 -5.03
N ARG A 216 4.51 15.43 -4.96
CA ARG A 216 3.69 15.68 -3.76
C ARG A 216 4.21 14.86 -2.58
N TYR A 217 4.62 13.62 -2.83
CA TYR A 217 5.20 12.78 -1.80
C TYR A 217 6.52 13.35 -1.27
N LEU A 218 7.43 13.77 -2.14
CA LEU A 218 8.70 14.41 -1.74
C LEU A 218 8.45 15.68 -0.90
N HIS A 219 7.51 16.53 -1.32
CA HIS A 219 7.11 17.69 -0.51
C HIS A 219 6.57 17.31 0.88
N SER A 220 5.75 16.27 0.96
CA SER A 220 5.24 15.75 2.22
C SER A 220 6.35 15.20 3.14
N LEU A 221 7.39 14.58 2.56
CA LEU A 221 8.59 14.19 3.31
C LEU A 221 9.33 15.41 3.85
N ASP A 222 9.46 16.48 3.07
CA ASP A 222 10.11 17.72 3.52
C ASP A 222 9.36 18.37 4.68
N VAL A 223 8.02 18.41 4.63
CA VAL A 223 7.19 18.87 5.76
C VAL A 223 7.55 18.11 7.03
N LEU A 224 7.58 16.77 6.96
CA LEU A 224 7.90 15.92 8.11
C LEU A 224 9.34 16.08 8.61
N ARG A 225 10.33 16.16 7.69
CA ARG A 225 11.75 16.38 8.00
C ARG A 225 11.98 17.69 8.77
N ASN A 226 11.17 18.70 8.48
CA ASN A 226 11.27 20.03 9.11
C ASN A 226 10.62 20.11 10.50
N LEU A 227 9.83 19.11 10.91
CA LEU A 227 9.24 19.09 12.27
C LEU A 227 10.28 18.80 13.36
N GLY A 228 11.33 18.04 13.03
CA GLY A 228 12.32 17.58 14.00
C GLY A 228 11.70 16.69 15.07
N ALA A 229 10.93 15.66 14.69
CA ALA A 229 10.33 14.73 15.64
C ALA A 229 11.39 13.95 16.44
N GLU A 230 11.16 13.75 17.73
CA GLU A 230 11.91 12.85 18.61
C GLU A 230 11.23 11.49 18.76
N LEU A 231 9.93 11.44 18.50
CA LEU A 231 9.14 10.22 18.46
C LEU A 231 8.27 10.25 17.19
N LEU A 232 8.50 9.29 16.30
CA LEU A 232 7.75 9.13 15.05
C LEU A 232 6.86 7.90 15.16
N ILE A 233 5.55 8.10 15.07
CA ILE A 233 4.53 7.05 15.16
C ILE A 233 3.91 6.86 13.77
N THR A 234 4.13 5.68 13.19
CA THR A 234 3.59 5.29 11.87
C THR A 234 2.23 4.59 12.00
N GLY A 235 1.58 4.25 10.90
CA GLY A 235 0.32 3.49 10.94
C GLY A 235 0.52 2.01 11.29
N HIS A 236 1.74 1.51 11.25
CA HIS A 236 2.09 0.11 11.52
C HIS A 236 3.35 0.03 12.39
N GLY A 237 3.53 -1.11 13.06
CA GLY A 237 4.75 -1.41 13.80
C GLY A 237 4.89 -0.64 15.11
N ASP A 238 6.10 -0.66 15.66
CA ASP A 238 6.44 0.08 16.88
C ASP A 238 6.98 1.48 16.54
N PRO A 239 6.81 2.48 17.43
CA PRO A 239 7.33 3.84 17.21
C PRO A 239 8.85 3.90 17.00
N ILE A 240 9.29 4.87 16.19
CA ILE A 240 10.71 5.18 15.98
C ILE A 240 11.10 6.29 16.95
N VAL A 241 12.20 6.08 17.68
CA VAL A 241 12.66 6.99 18.75
C VAL A 241 14.03 7.59 18.39
N GLY A 242 14.19 8.88 18.67
CA GLY A 242 15.44 9.62 18.55
C GLY A 242 15.47 10.52 17.31
N ALA A 243 15.64 11.83 17.53
CA ALA A 243 15.62 12.84 16.46
C ALA A 243 16.64 12.58 15.35
N ASP A 244 17.88 12.23 15.69
CA ASP A 244 18.94 11.99 14.71
C ASP A 244 18.63 10.77 13.85
N LYS A 245 18.13 9.68 14.46
CA LYS A 245 17.72 8.48 13.74
C LYS A 245 16.56 8.78 12.79
N ILE A 246 15.51 9.44 13.29
CA ILE A 246 14.34 9.82 12.49
C ILE A 246 14.78 10.70 11.32
N ARG A 247 15.63 11.69 11.57
CA ARG A 247 16.12 12.59 10.53
C ARG A 247 16.92 11.84 9.47
N ALA A 248 17.87 10.99 9.88
CA ALA A 248 18.69 10.21 8.95
C ALA A 248 17.85 9.25 8.10
N ASP A 249 16.86 8.57 8.70
CA ASP A 249 15.97 7.66 7.98
C ASP A 249 15.08 8.40 6.97
N LEU A 250 14.53 9.56 7.34
CA LEU A 250 13.73 10.40 6.43
C LEU A 250 14.58 10.99 5.30
N ASP A 251 15.81 11.42 5.59
CA ASP A 251 16.77 11.91 4.59
C ASP A 251 17.10 10.80 3.58
N LYS A 252 17.35 9.59 4.07
CA LYS A 252 17.60 8.41 3.22
C LYS A 252 16.41 8.05 2.34
N LEU A 253 15.20 8.02 2.91
CA LEU A 253 13.97 7.75 2.16
C LEU A 253 13.72 8.82 1.08
N HIS A 254 13.85 10.11 1.43
CA HIS A 254 13.72 11.21 0.48
C HIS A 254 14.75 11.09 -0.66
N ALA A 255 16.02 10.80 -0.33
CA ALA A 255 17.08 10.65 -1.32
C ALA A 255 16.82 9.45 -2.25
N ALA A 256 16.37 8.31 -1.72
CA ALA A 256 16.03 7.13 -2.52
C ALA A 256 14.91 7.44 -3.54
N VAL A 257 13.83 8.09 -3.10
CA VAL A 257 12.70 8.45 -3.98
C VAL A 257 13.11 9.51 -5.00
N SER A 258 13.90 10.51 -4.58
CA SER A 258 14.43 11.54 -5.46
C SER A 258 15.32 10.94 -6.56
N TYR A 259 16.16 9.97 -6.20
CA TYR A 259 17.00 9.25 -7.15
C TYR A 259 16.17 8.49 -8.18
N VAL A 260 15.14 7.73 -7.75
CA VAL A 260 14.26 6.99 -8.68
C VAL A 260 13.52 7.94 -9.61
N ASN A 261 12.98 9.05 -9.09
CA ASN A 261 12.33 10.09 -9.90
C ASN A 261 13.28 10.69 -10.93
N LYS A 262 14.45 11.17 -10.49
CA LYS A 262 15.43 11.80 -11.38
C LYS A 262 15.91 10.83 -12.46
N THR A 263 16.29 9.61 -12.07
CA THR A 263 16.84 8.62 -13.01
C THR A 263 15.79 8.16 -14.02
N THR A 264 14.51 8.10 -13.61
CA THR A 264 13.41 7.82 -14.53
C THR A 264 13.26 8.94 -15.57
N ILE A 265 13.22 10.20 -15.13
CA ILE A 265 13.12 11.37 -16.03
C ILE A 265 14.32 11.46 -16.98
N ASP A 266 15.55 11.27 -16.46
CA ASP A 266 16.76 11.26 -17.27
C ASP A 266 16.69 10.16 -18.35
N GLY A 267 16.18 8.98 -17.99
CA GLY A 267 15.94 7.86 -18.90
C GLY A 267 14.89 8.17 -19.98
N MET A 268 13.80 8.83 -19.61
CA MET A 268 12.77 9.30 -20.55
C MET A 268 13.35 10.29 -21.57
N ASN A 269 14.11 11.29 -21.09
CA ASN A 269 14.75 12.27 -21.94
C ASN A 269 15.82 11.65 -22.87
N ALA A 270 16.41 10.51 -22.47
CA ALA A 270 17.30 9.71 -23.29
C ALA A 270 16.57 8.77 -24.29
N GLY A 271 15.24 8.81 -24.36
CA GLY A 271 14.43 8.00 -25.27
C GLY A 271 14.27 6.54 -24.86
N LYS A 272 14.56 6.18 -23.60
CA LYS A 272 14.37 4.81 -23.11
C LYS A 272 12.90 4.52 -22.80
N ASP A 273 12.43 3.35 -23.20
CA ASP A 273 11.08 2.88 -22.87
C ASP A 273 10.96 2.48 -21.39
N VAL A 274 9.72 2.45 -20.90
CA VAL A 274 9.40 2.13 -19.50
C VAL A 274 9.95 0.77 -19.06
N HIS A 275 9.90 -0.26 -19.91
CA HIS A 275 10.35 -1.61 -19.53
C HIS A 275 11.87 -1.68 -19.41
N THR A 276 12.60 -0.96 -20.26
CA THR A 276 14.04 -0.79 -20.13
C THR A 276 14.41 -0.12 -18.81
N LEU A 277 13.75 0.99 -18.46
CA LEU A 277 14.00 1.68 -17.20
C LEU A 277 13.66 0.83 -15.97
N MET A 278 12.56 0.06 -16.00
CA MET A 278 12.23 -0.89 -14.94
C MET A 278 13.35 -1.93 -14.72
N ARG A 279 14.01 -2.37 -15.79
CA ARG A 279 15.11 -3.36 -15.71
C ARG A 279 16.42 -2.75 -15.27
N GLU A 280 16.74 -1.52 -15.65
CA GLU A 280 18.05 -0.90 -15.40
C GLU A 280 18.14 -0.12 -14.09
N ILE A 281 17.08 0.59 -13.70
CA ILE A 281 17.13 1.48 -12.53
C ILE A 281 17.15 0.64 -11.25
N ARG A 282 18.21 0.82 -10.47
CA ARG A 282 18.40 0.24 -9.12
C ARG A 282 18.88 1.35 -8.19
N LEU A 283 18.48 1.25 -6.91
CA LEU A 283 19.02 2.14 -5.88
C LEU A 283 20.52 1.81 -5.66
N PRO A 284 21.38 2.82 -5.54
CA PRO A 284 22.74 2.61 -5.07
C PRO A 284 22.73 2.16 -3.60
N ASP A 285 23.79 1.48 -3.16
CA ASP A 285 23.83 0.78 -1.86
C ASP A 285 23.56 1.71 -0.66
N GLU A 286 24.07 2.95 -0.72
CA GLU A 286 23.87 3.98 0.30
C GLU A 286 22.41 4.46 0.40
N LEU A 287 21.63 4.34 -0.68
CA LEU A 287 20.20 4.72 -0.72
C LEU A 287 19.27 3.53 -0.57
N LYS A 288 19.80 2.32 -0.34
CA LYS A 288 18.98 1.10 -0.28
C LYS A 288 17.96 1.16 0.85
N VAL A 289 16.69 1.06 0.48
CA VAL A 289 15.51 0.97 1.36
C VAL A 289 14.73 -0.30 1.03
N GLY A 290 13.75 -0.66 1.85
CA GLY A 290 12.93 -1.86 1.66
C GLY A 290 12.04 -1.83 0.41
N GLU A 291 11.74 -3.00 -0.15
CA GLU A 291 10.77 -3.18 -1.24
C GLU A 291 9.67 -4.16 -0.81
N PHE A 292 9.13 -3.94 0.39
CA PHE A 292 8.19 -4.86 1.07
C PHE A 292 6.73 -4.74 0.60
N HIS A 293 6.38 -3.59 0.01
CA HIS A 293 5.06 -3.30 -0.53
C HIS A 293 5.16 -2.61 -1.87
N GLY A 294 5.81 -1.44 -1.93
CA GLY A 294 6.31 -0.87 -3.17
C GLY A 294 7.55 -1.61 -3.67
N LYS A 295 7.93 -1.34 -4.92
CA LYS A 295 9.10 -1.91 -5.60
C LYS A 295 9.72 -0.82 -6.47
N VAL A 296 11.05 -0.74 -6.58
CA VAL A 296 11.73 0.29 -7.39
C VAL A 296 11.21 0.26 -8.83
N SER A 297 11.13 -0.93 -9.43
CA SER A 297 10.61 -1.08 -10.80
C SER A 297 9.16 -0.59 -10.95
N TRP A 298 8.33 -0.74 -9.92
CA TRP A 298 6.94 -0.27 -9.98
C TRP A 298 6.83 1.24 -9.76
N ALA A 299 7.69 1.81 -8.92
CA ALA A 299 7.81 3.25 -8.76
C ALA A 299 8.31 3.90 -10.07
N VAL A 300 9.32 3.31 -10.74
CA VAL A 300 9.79 3.74 -12.07
C VAL A 300 8.62 3.78 -13.06
N ARG A 301 7.84 2.69 -13.15
CA ARG A 301 6.68 2.65 -14.04
C ARG A 301 5.64 3.72 -13.69
N SER A 302 5.32 3.86 -12.40
CA SER A 302 4.33 4.83 -11.93
C SER A 302 4.75 6.27 -12.26
N ILE A 303 6.03 6.60 -12.07
CA ILE A 303 6.59 7.92 -12.38
C ILE A 303 6.62 8.14 -13.89
N TRP A 304 7.00 7.12 -14.67
CA TRP A 304 7.01 7.21 -16.13
C TRP A 304 5.60 7.46 -16.67
N GLU A 305 4.60 6.73 -16.19
CA GLU A 305 3.18 6.89 -16.55
C GLU A 305 2.58 8.19 -15.99
N GLU A 306 3.08 8.73 -14.86
CA GLU A 306 2.71 10.05 -14.34
C GLU A 306 3.01 11.17 -15.35
N TYR A 307 4.15 11.09 -16.05
CA TYR A 307 4.56 12.12 -17.02
C TYR A 307 4.14 11.85 -18.47
N SER A 308 3.96 10.58 -18.86
CA SER A 308 3.61 10.20 -20.24
C SER A 308 2.12 9.95 -20.45
N GLY A 309 1.37 9.63 -19.39
CA GLY A 309 0.00 9.15 -19.48
C GLY A 309 -0.10 7.74 -20.07
N TRP A 310 -1.27 7.43 -20.63
CA TRP A 310 -1.59 6.08 -21.13
C TRP A 310 -1.01 5.77 -22.52
N PHE A 311 -0.63 6.80 -23.29
CA PHE A 311 -0.18 6.64 -24.68
C PHE A 311 1.35 6.60 -24.76
N HIS A 312 1.92 5.41 -24.89
CA HIS A 312 3.36 5.21 -24.75
C HIS A 312 4.18 5.49 -26.03
N HIS A 313 3.54 5.93 -27.12
CA HIS A 313 4.17 6.17 -28.43
C HIS A 313 4.85 4.92 -29.05
N ASP A 314 4.46 3.71 -28.64
CA ASP A 314 5.04 2.44 -29.10
C ASP A 314 4.23 1.77 -30.22
N SER A 315 2.93 2.06 -30.33
CA SER A 315 2.04 1.49 -31.34
C SER A 315 0.86 2.39 -31.67
N THR A 316 0.51 2.47 -32.95
CA THR A 316 -0.73 3.08 -33.44
C THR A 316 -1.98 2.41 -32.87
N THR A 317 -1.92 1.10 -32.59
CA THR A 317 -3.08 0.36 -32.05
C THR A 317 -3.51 0.86 -30.68
N SER A 318 -2.60 1.49 -29.92
CA SER A 318 -2.91 2.05 -28.61
C SER A 318 -3.96 3.17 -28.68
N LEU A 319 -4.17 3.80 -29.85
CA LEU A 319 -5.23 4.80 -30.07
C LEU A 319 -6.65 4.21 -30.15
N TYR A 320 -6.78 2.89 -30.34
CA TYR A 320 -8.04 2.26 -30.69
C TYR A 320 -8.45 1.20 -29.66
N GLY A 321 -9.75 0.92 -29.60
CA GLY A 321 -10.33 -0.02 -28.63
C GLY A 321 -10.12 -1.51 -28.95
N VAL A 322 -9.41 -1.86 -30.03
CA VAL A 322 -9.12 -3.25 -30.40
C VAL A 322 -7.86 -3.72 -29.65
N PRO A 323 -7.96 -4.68 -28.71
CA PRO A 323 -6.82 -5.10 -27.91
C PRO A 323 -5.84 -5.95 -28.73
N ARG A 324 -4.57 -5.99 -28.33
CA ARG A 324 -3.57 -6.87 -28.97
C ARG A 324 -3.98 -8.35 -28.96
N SER A 325 -4.75 -8.78 -27.97
CA SER A 325 -5.27 -10.15 -27.89
C SER A 325 -6.28 -10.51 -28.98
N SER A 326 -6.72 -9.55 -29.80
CA SER A 326 -7.64 -9.83 -30.91
C SER A 326 -7.03 -10.70 -32.01
N VAL A 327 -5.70 -10.80 -32.06
CA VAL A 327 -4.96 -11.63 -33.03
C VAL A 327 -4.38 -12.90 -32.40
N ASP A 328 -4.74 -13.22 -31.14
CA ASP A 328 -4.20 -14.41 -30.46
C ASP A 328 -4.52 -15.70 -31.26
N ALA A 329 -5.72 -15.78 -31.86
CA ALA A 329 -6.12 -16.92 -32.68
C ALA A 329 -5.26 -17.06 -33.95
N ASP A 330 -4.95 -15.95 -34.62
CA ASP A 330 -4.06 -15.93 -35.79
C ASP A 330 -2.65 -16.40 -35.40
N LEU A 331 -2.14 -15.93 -34.26
CA LEU A 331 -0.83 -16.33 -33.74
C LEU A 331 -0.78 -17.81 -33.35
N VAL A 332 -1.88 -18.33 -32.76
CA VAL A 332 -2.01 -19.75 -32.42
C VAL A 332 -2.04 -20.61 -33.68
N GLU A 333 -2.81 -20.23 -34.71
CA GLU A 333 -2.84 -20.93 -36.00
C GLU A 333 -1.44 -20.95 -36.64
N LEU A 334 -0.79 -19.79 -36.74
CA LEU A 334 0.56 -19.66 -37.31
C LEU A 334 1.62 -20.46 -36.54
N ALA A 335 1.45 -20.61 -35.23
CA ALA A 335 2.35 -21.40 -34.39
C ALA A 335 2.15 -22.93 -34.53
N GLY A 336 1.08 -23.38 -35.18
CA GLY A 336 0.71 -24.79 -35.27
C GLY A 336 -0.13 -25.29 -34.08
N GLY A 337 -0.91 -24.40 -33.47
CA GLY A 337 -1.82 -24.69 -32.35
C GLY A 337 -1.28 -24.28 -30.98
N ALA A 338 -2.16 -24.21 -29.99
CA ALA A 338 -1.81 -23.72 -28.64
C ALA A 338 -0.76 -24.61 -27.94
N ALA A 339 -0.74 -25.91 -28.25
CA ALA A 339 0.28 -26.85 -27.76
C ALA A 339 1.71 -26.46 -28.19
N ALA A 340 1.88 -25.91 -29.39
CA ALA A 340 3.19 -25.49 -29.88
C ALA A 340 3.72 -24.27 -29.10
N LEU A 341 2.85 -23.32 -28.80
CA LEU A 341 3.16 -22.19 -27.91
C LEU A 341 3.49 -22.67 -26.50
N ALA A 342 2.73 -23.62 -25.94
CA ALA A 342 3.01 -24.22 -24.64
C ALA A 342 4.38 -24.91 -24.61
N ALA A 343 4.73 -25.67 -25.65
CA ALA A 343 6.04 -26.31 -25.78
C ALA A 343 7.19 -25.28 -25.81
N ARG A 344 7.01 -24.16 -26.53
CA ARG A 344 7.99 -23.07 -26.52
C ARG A 344 8.07 -22.38 -25.16
N ALA A 345 6.92 -22.14 -24.51
CA ALA A 345 6.86 -21.56 -23.18
C ALA A 345 7.60 -22.45 -22.16
N LYS A 346 7.47 -23.77 -22.27
CA LYS A 346 8.20 -24.74 -21.43
C LYS A 346 9.73 -24.59 -21.57
N GLN A 347 10.23 -24.36 -22.79
CA GLN A 347 11.64 -24.08 -23.02
C GLN A 347 12.07 -22.76 -22.35
N LYS A 348 11.21 -21.73 -22.37
CA LYS A 348 11.47 -20.46 -21.68
C LYS A 348 11.58 -20.66 -20.17
N VAL A 349 10.65 -21.41 -19.56
CA VAL A 349 10.71 -21.82 -18.15
C VAL A 349 12.02 -22.55 -17.84
N ALA A 350 12.41 -23.53 -18.64
CA ALA A 350 13.66 -24.27 -18.46
C ALA A 350 14.92 -23.37 -18.51
N SER A 351 14.84 -22.23 -19.20
CA SER A 351 15.90 -21.22 -19.29
C SER A 351 15.78 -20.09 -18.24
N GLY A 352 14.85 -20.18 -17.29
CA GLY A 352 14.60 -19.14 -16.28
C GLY A 352 13.89 -17.89 -16.80
N LYS A 353 13.34 -17.93 -18.03
CA LYS A 353 12.67 -16.80 -18.68
C LYS A 353 11.17 -16.82 -18.43
N PHE A 354 10.78 -16.74 -17.16
CA PHE A 354 9.40 -16.97 -16.73
C PHE A 354 8.39 -15.97 -17.32
N LEU A 355 8.72 -14.67 -17.38
CA LEU A 355 7.82 -13.66 -17.97
C LEU A 355 7.61 -13.87 -19.48
N GLU A 356 8.64 -14.27 -20.22
CA GLU A 356 8.51 -14.63 -21.63
C GLU A 356 7.64 -15.89 -21.81
N ALA A 357 7.75 -16.86 -20.89
CA ALA A 357 6.87 -18.03 -20.88
C ALA A 357 5.40 -17.61 -20.67
N LEU A 358 5.14 -16.70 -19.74
CA LEU A 358 3.79 -16.20 -19.46
C LEU A 358 3.17 -15.52 -20.69
N HIS A 359 3.92 -14.68 -21.41
CA HIS A 359 3.44 -14.08 -22.66
C HIS A 359 2.96 -15.12 -23.67
N LEU A 360 3.71 -16.22 -23.84
CA LEU A 360 3.33 -17.30 -24.74
C LEU A 360 2.10 -18.07 -24.25
N THR A 361 2.01 -18.33 -22.93
CA THR A 361 0.84 -19.01 -22.36
C THR A 361 -0.41 -18.14 -22.39
N ASP A 362 -0.30 -16.83 -22.29
CA ASP A 362 -1.44 -15.92 -22.36
C ASP A 362 -2.06 -15.91 -23.77
N ILE A 363 -1.22 -15.94 -24.83
CA ILE A 363 -1.69 -16.08 -26.22
C ILE A 363 -2.38 -17.44 -26.42
N ALA A 364 -1.74 -18.53 -25.95
CA ALA A 364 -2.29 -19.88 -26.09
C ALA A 364 -3.65 -20.03 -25.38
N LEU A 365 -3.74 -19.57 -24.13
CA LEU A 365 -4.95 -19.66 -23.30
C LEU A 365 -6.02 -18.63 -23.69
N GLY A 366 -5.65 -17.55 -24.39
CA GLY A 366 -6.59 -16.62 -25.00
C GLY A 366 -7.47 -17.27 -26.07
N THR A 367 -6.92 -18.26 -26.79
CA THR A 367 -7.63 -19.02 -27.83
C THR A 367 -8.18 -20.36 -27.33
N GLU A 368 -7.39 -21.10 -26.55
CA GLU A 368 -7.76 -22.39 -25.98
C GLU A 368 -7.66 -22.36 -24.44
N PRO A 369 -8.66 -21.81 -23.72
CA PRO A 369 -8.56 -21.57 -22.27
C PRO A 369 -8.35 -22.82 -21.40
N LYS A 370 -8.63 -24.01 -21.94
CA LYS A 370 -8.51 -25.31 -21.26
C LYS A 370 -7.32 -26.14 -21.77
N GLN A 371 -6.40 -25.55 -22.52
CA GLN A 371 -5.23 -26.28 -23.01
C GLN A 371 -4.33 -26.64 -21.81
N ALA A 372 -4.26 -27.94 -21.51
CA ALA A 372 -3.65 -28.45 -20.29
C ALA A 372 -2.14 -28.17 -20.17
N ASP A 373 -1.38 -28.30 -21.27
CA ASP A 373 0.06 -28.02 -21.29
C ASP A 373 0.33 -26.53 -21.07
N ALA A 374 -0.47 -25.64 -21.66
CA ALA A 374 -0.33 -24.20 -21.47
C ALA A 374 -0.63 -23.80 -20.02
N LEU A 375 -1.67 -24.36 -19.40
CA LEU A 375 -1.97 -24.17 -17.98
C LEU A 375 -0.84 -24.71 -17.08
N ALA A 376 -0.32 -25.90 -17.36
CA ALA A 376 0.78 -26.49 -16.61
C ALA A 376 2.05 -25.63 -16.69
N VAL A 377 2.42 -25.16 -17.88
CA VAL A 377 3.58 -24.28 -18.07
C VAL A 377 3.36 -22.91 -17.41
N LYS A 378 2.15 -22.35 -17.47
CA LYS A 378 1.80 -21.10 -16.77
C LYS A 378 2.00 -21.25 -15.27
N LYS A 379 1.58 -22.38 -14.69
CA LYS A 379 1.82 -22.71 -13.28
C LYS A 379 3.32 -22.74 -12.97
N ASP A 380 4.11 -23.48 -13.76
CA ASP A 380 5.56 -23.58 -13.55
C ASP A 380 6.25 -22.20 -13.63
N ALA A 381 5.85 -21.36 -14.58
CA ALA A 381 6.37 -20.01 -14.72
C ALA A 381 6.04 -19.11 -13.51
N LEU A 382 4.79 -19.15 -13.03
CA LEU A 382 4.37 -18.41 -11.83
C LEU A 382 5.11 -18.89 -10.57
N GLN A 383 5.33 -20.20 -10.42
CA GLN A 383 6.11 -20.76 -9.32
C GLN A 383 7.58 -20.35 -9.40
N GLY A 384 8.15 -20.29 -10.60
CA GLY A 384 9.48 -19.74 -10.86
C GLY A 384 9.61 -18.29 -10.37
N LEU A 385 8.68 -17.43 -10.77
CA LEU A 385 8.63 -16.03 -10.32
C LEU A 385 8.44 -15.90 -8.80
N LEU A 386 7.59 -16.73 -8.20
CA LEU A 386 7.37 -16.72 -6.75
C LEU A 386 8.68 -17.05 -6.03
N LYS A 387 9.42 -18.06 -6.50
CA LYS A 387 10.74 -18.40 -5.96
C LYS A 387 11.75 -17.26 -6.15
N GLU A 388 11.83 -16.65 -7.33
CA GLU A 388 12.75 -15.54 -7.60
C GLU A 388 12.45 -14.28 -6.79
N SER A 389 11.18 -14.00 -6.51
CA SER A 389 10.78 -12.86 -5.68
C SER A 389 11.23 -12.98 -4.22
N GLY A 390 11.60 -14.18 -3.77
CA GLY A 390 12.05 -14.44 -2.40
C GLY A 390 10.99 -14.23 -1.31
N GLY A 391 9.74 -13.96 -1.68
CA GLY A 391 8.63 -13.77 -0.74
C GLY A 391 8.70 -12.50 0.11
N SER A 392 9.58 -11.53 -0.20
CA SER A 392 9.77 -10.34 0.64
C SER A 392 8.75 -9.24 0.38
N ASN A 393 8.31 -9.09 -0.87
CA ASN A 393 7.27 -8.13 -1.25
C ASN A 393 5.89 -8.77 -1.12
N LEU A 394 5.04 -8.25 -0.22
CA LEU A 394 3.73 -8.83 0.03
C LEU A 394 2.83 -8.83 -1.20
N SER A 395 2.79 -7.72 -1.95
CA SER A 395 1.87 -7.56 -3.08
C SER A 395 2.22 -8.49 -4.24
N GLU A 396 3.52 -8.63 -4.56
CA GLU A 396 4.01 -9.58 -5.57
C GLU A 396 3.72 -11.02 -5.14
N THR A 397 4.05 -11.36 -3.89
CA THR A 397 3.88 -12.71 -3.34
C THR A 397 2.42 -13.14 -3.35
N MET A 398 1.51 -12.28 -2.89
CA MET A 398 0.08 -12.62 -2.83
C MET A 398 -0.56 -12.70 -4.22
N TRP A 399 -0.16 -11.81 -5.14
CA TRP A 399 -0.59 -11.91 -6.54
C TRP A 399 -0.17 -13.25 -7.16
N LEU A 400 1.10 -13.61 -7.08
CA LEU A 400 1.62 -14.84 -7.67
C LEU A 400 0.95 -16.08 -7.08
N ARG A 401 0.77 -16.12 -5.75
CA ARG A 401 0.02 -17.21 -5.07
C ARG A 401 -1.42 -17.29 -5.56
N SER A 402 -2.11 -16.16 -5.70
CA SER A 402 -3.48 -16.13 -6.20
C SER A 402 -3.59 -16.63 -7.64
N GLU A 403 -2.63 -16.28 -8.51
CA GLU A 403 -2.61 -16.76 -9.89
C GLU A 403 -2.30 -18.26 -9.97
N ILE A 404 -1.38 -18.76 -9.14
CA ILE A 404 -1.08 -20.20 -9.05
C ILE A 404 -2.34 -20.98 -8.65
N THR A 405 -3.05 -20.55 -7.60
CA THR A 405 -4.30 -21.20 -7.18
C THR A 405 -5.37 -21.17 -8.27
N ALA A 406 -5.48 -20.06 -9.02
CA ALA A 406 -6.43 -19.96 -10.13
C ALA A 406 -6.11 -20.94 -11.27
N VAL A 407 -4.82 -21.09 -11.62
CA VAL A 407 -4.37 -22.06 -12.63
C VAL A 407 -4.56 -23.49 -12.15
N GLU A 408 -4.29 -23.78 -10.87
CA GLU A 408 -4.54 -25.11 -10.28
C GLU A 408 -6.01 -25.50 -10.35
N ALA A 409 -6.92 -24.57 -10.06
CA ALA A 409 -8.36 -24.81 -10.17
C ALA A 409 -8.81 -25.06 -11.62
N ALA A 410 -8.11 -24.52 -12.62
CA ALA A 410 -8.41 -24.73 -14.04
C ALA A 410 -7.84 -26.04 -14.61
N LEU A 411 -6.90 -26.67 -13.90
CA LEU A 411 -6.29 -27.96 -14.28
C LEU A 411 -7.09 -29.18 -13.78
N VAL A 412 -8.03 -28.97 -12.85
CA VAL A 412 -8.99 -29.97 -12.36
C VAL A 412 -10.22 -29.96 -13.27
#